data_AF-A0A538IT13-F1
#
_entry.id   AF-A0A538IT13-F1
#
_cell.length_a   1.000
_cell.length_b   1.000
_cell.length_c   1.000
_cell.angle_alpha   90.00
_cell.angle_beta   90.00
_cell.angle_gamma   90.00
#
_symmetry.space_group_name_H-M   'P 1'
#
loop_
_entity.id
_entity.type
_entity.pdbx_description
1 polymer ?
#
loop_
_entity_poly.entity_id
_entity_poly.type
_entity_poly.pdbx_seq_one_letter_code
_entity_poly.pdbx_strand_id
1 'polypeptide(L)'
;TQVMGLALGGALIFLAVALMVTAARLVVSEELEHDYPEPEHPEEQQAIEQVVAESGDRLTRKRLLKTAAGLAGGAVGAALVVPAASLGPVVSSAPLYDTPWRRGLRLVDDKGRPWRALDIEPKNFYTAYPEGADRDLIGSPLVVIRLDPAELHLPADRAGWAPQGILAYSKVCTHAACAIALFRTPKFEPTQPRPALVCPCHYSTFDPSRAGEVIAGPAGRALPQLPLYVDPAGVLRAAGNFSGPVGPSWSGVRSGKAT
;
A
#
# COMPACT_ATOMS: atom_id res chain seq x y z
N THR A 1 -17.36 16.91 -14.43
CA THR A 1 -17.73 16.41 -13.09
C THR A 1 -18.97 17.11 -12.54
N GLN A 2 -19.05 18.44 -12.57
CA GLN A 2 -20.24 19.19 -12.08
C GLN A 2 -21.50 18.97 -12.93
N VAL A 3 -21.38 19.04 -14.26
CA VAL A 3 -22.51 18.82 -15.19
C VAL A 3 -23.10 17.42 -15.08
N MET A 4 -22.23 16.42 -14.87
CA MET A 4 -22.65 15.02 -14.68
C MET A 4 -23.39 14.83 -13.35
N GLY A 5 -22.93 15.47 -12.27
CA GLY A 5 -23.62 15.45 -10.98
C GLY A 5 -24.99 16.13 -11.05
N LEU A 6 -25.09 17.28 -11.74
CA LEU A 6 -26.36 17.98 -11.93
C LEU A 6 -27.34 17.17 -12.79
N ALA A 7 -26.86 16.53 -13.86
CA ALA A 7 -27.70 15.68 -14.71
C ALA A 7 -28.24 14.45 -13.97
N LEU A 8 -27.37 13.75 -13.22
CA LEU A 8 -27.78 12.57 -12.45
C LEU A 8 -28.72 12.94 -11.29
N GLY A 9 -28.39 14.01 -10.55
CA GLY A 9 -29.25 14.51 -9.47
C GLY A 9 -30.61 14.96 -9.97
N GLY A 10 -30.65 15.69 -11.10
CA GLY A 10 -31.89 16.07 -11.76
C GLY A 10 -32.73 14.86 -12.17
N ALA A 11 -32.13 13.87 -12.83
CA ALA A 11 -32.84 12.66 -13.26
C ALA A 11 -33.50 11.90 -12.10
N LEU A 12 -32.79 11.75 -10.98
CA LEU A 12 -33.30 11.07 -9.78
C LEU A 12 -34.43 11.86 -9.10
N ILE A 13 -34.32 13.19 -9.04
CA ILE A 13 -35.38 14.06 -8.50
C ILE A 13 -36.63 13.97 -9.38
N PHE A 14 -36.49 14.09 -10.70
CA PHE A 14 -37.62 13.99 -11.61
C PHE A 14 -38.29 12.61 -11.55
N LEU A 15 -37.50 11.54 -11.41
CA LEU A 15 -38.03 10.19 -11.21
C LEU A 15 -38.81 10.06 -9.89
N ALA A 16 -38.25 10.55 -8.78
CA ALA A 16 -38.92 10.52 -7.48
C ALA A 16 -40.24 11.31 -7.48
N VAL A 17 -40.23 12.51 -8.08
CA VAL A 17 -41.42 13.33 -8.25
C VAL A 17 -42.47 12.60 -9.11
N ALA A 18 -42.05 11.98 -10.22
CA ALA A 18 -42.96 11.22 -11.07
C ALA A 18 -43.61 10.05 -10.33
N LEU A 19 -42.84 9.28 -9.55
CA LEU A 19 -43.36 8.19 -8.74
C LEU A 19 -44.33 8.67 -7.64
N MET A 20 -44.02 9.76 -6.94
CA MET A 20 -44.92 10.34 -5.93
C MET A 20 -46.24 10.82 -6.55
N VAL A 21 -46.18 11.52 -7.69
CA VAL A 21 -47.38 11.99 -8.39
C VAL A 21 -48.21 10.80 -8.89
N THR A 22 -47.56 9.76 -9.42
CA THR A 22 -48.24 8.54 -9.87
C THR A 22 -48.94 7.86 -8.69
N ALA A 23 -48.26 7.69 -7.56
CA ALA A 23 -48.86 7.13 -6.35
C ALA A 23 -50.07 7.95 -5.87
N ALA A 24 -49.95 9.28 -5.84
CA ALA A 24 -51.01 10.15 -5.34
C ALA A 24 -52.21 10.30 -6.29
N ARG A 25 -52.03 10.08 -7.60
CA ARG A 25 -53.05 10.38 -8.62
C ARG A 25 -53.61 9.16 -9.33
N LEU A 26 -52.87 8.06 -9.38
CA LEU A 26 -53.23 6.88 -10.18
C LEU A 26 -53.41 5.62 -9.35
N VAL A 27 -52.77 5.51 -8.18
CA VAL A 27 -52.95 4.35 -7.30
C VAL A 27 -54.22 4.54 -6.49
N VAL A 28 -55.22 3.70 -6.76
CA VAL A 28 -56.46 3.63 -5.98
C VAL A 28 -56.11 3.02 -4.62
N SER A 29 -56.30 3.78 -3.56
CA SER A 29 -56.15 3.28 -2.19
C SER A 29 -57.38 2.44 -1.84
N GLU A 30 -57.21 1.12 -1.82
CA GLU A 30 -58.19 0.22 -1.21
C GLU A 30 -57.84 0.03 0.27
N GLU A 31 -58.77 0.40 1.14
CA GLU A 31 -58.66 0.11 2.57
C GLU A 31 -59.15 -1.32 2.79
N LEU A 32 -58.20 -2.26 2.82
CA LEU A 32 -58.46 -3.67 3.05
C LEU A 32 -58.49 -3.94 4.56
N GLU A 33 -59.69 -3.94 5.14
CA GLU A 33 -59.93 -4.47 6.48
C GLU A 33 -59.78 -6.00 6.44
N HIS A 34 -58.72 -6.53 7.05
CA HIS A 34 -58.54 -7.97 7.21
C HIS A 34 -59.23 -8.43 8.49
N ASP A 35 -60.39 -9.06 8.33
CA ASP A 35 -60.98 -9.86 9.40
C ASP A 35 -60.14 -11.13 9.58
N TYR A 36 -59.75 -11.42 10.83
CA TYR A 36 -59.11 -12.69 11.14
C TYR A 36 -60.16 -13.80 10.98
N PRO A 37 -59.93 -14.84 10.16
CA PRO A 37 -60.88 -15.93 10.06
C PRO A 37 -60.99 -16.65 11.41
N GLU A 38 -62.22 -16.95 11.84
CA GLU A 38 -62.44 -17.87 12.96
C GLU A 38 -61.83 -19.25 12.64
N PRO A 39 -61.30 -19.97 13.64
CA PRO A 39 -60.62 -21.24 13.40
C PRO A 39 -61.56 -22.28 12.76
N GLU A 40 -61.21 -22.70 11.54
CA GLU A 40 -61.98 -23.64 10.71
C GLU A 40 -62.02 -25.07 11.28
N HIS A 41 -63.09 -25.77 10.85
CA HIS A 41 -63.61 -27.07 11.25
C HIS A 41 -62.55 -28.19 11.46
N PRO A 42 -62.76 -29.10 12.43
CA PRO A 42 -61.82 -30.18 12.76
C PRO A 42 -61.56 -31.18 11.61
N GLU A 43 -62.46 -31.26 10.63
CA GLU A 43 -62.30 -32.11 9.45
C GLU A 43 -61.29 -31.57 8.41
N GLU A 44 -61.11 -30.25 8.33
CA GLU A 44 -60.06 -29.66 7.48
C GLU A 44 -58.67 -29.77 8.13
N GLN A 45 -58.59 -29.72 9.46
CA GLN A 45 -57.35 -29.99 10.19
C GLN A 45 -56.87 -31.43 9.95
N GLN A 46 -57.78 -32.41 9.93
CA GLN A 46 -57.45 -33.81 9.64
C GLN A 46 -56.99 -34.03 8.19
N ALA A 47 -57.61 -33.35 7.22
CA ALA A 47 -57.18 -33.40 5.82
C ALA A 47 -55.77 -32.79 5.64
N ILE A 48 -55.49 -31.68 6.34
CA ILE A 48 -54.17 -31.06 6.36
C ILE A 48 -53.15 -31.98 7.05
N GLU A 49 -53.50 -32.60 8.18
CA GLU A 49 -52.65 -33.56 8.89
C GLU A 49 -52.32 -34.78 8.03
N GLN A 50 -53.30 -35.32 7.29
CA GLN A 50 -53.11 -36.47 6.42
C GLN A 50 -52.22 -36.12 5.20
N VAL A 51 -52.41 -34.95 4.58
CA VAL A 51 -51.54 -34.46 3.49
C VAL A 51 -50.11 -34.22 3.99
N VAL A 52 -49.95 -33.75 5.24
CA VAL A 52 -48.64 -33.57 5.90
C VAL A 52 -47.97 -34.93 6.20
N ALA A 53 -48.74 -35.92 6.63
CA ALA A 53 -48.26 -37.27 6.91
C ALA A 53 -47.87 -38.04 5.65
N GLU A 54 -48.67 -37.97 4.58
CA GLU A 54 -48.38 -38.58 3.27
C GLU A 54 -47.18 -37.92 2.56
N SER A 55 -46.88 -36.65 2.89
CA SER A 55 -45.68 -35.94 2.42
C SER A 55 -44.39 -36.37 3.13
N GLY A 56 -44.44 -37.32 4.07
CA GLY A 56 -43.36 -37.66 5.00
C GLY A 56 -42.21 -38.51 4.45
N ASP A 57 -42.35 -39.15 3.29
CA ASP A 57 -41.43 -40.23 2.88
C ASP A 57 -40.33 -39.82 1.87
N ARG A 58 -40.26 -38.52 1.54
CA ARG A 58 -39.15 -37.94 0.75
C ARG A 58 -38.74 -36.61 1.34
N LEU A 59 -37.48 -36.21 1.11
CA LEU A 59 -36.87 -34.93 1.53
C LEU A 59 -37.91 -33.83 1.70
N THR A 60 -38.30 -33.55 2.95
CA THR A 60 -39.38 -32.61 3.22
C THR A 60 -39.01 -31.25 2.63
N ARG A 61 -40.00 -30.52 2.09
CA ARG A 61 -39.78 -29.18 1.49
C ARG A 61 -38.94 -28.29 2.42
N LYS A 62 -39.21 -28.35 3.73
CA LYS A 62 -38.46 -27.63 4.77
C LYS A 62 -36.99 -28.06 4.87
N ARG A 63 -36.69 -29.35 4.78
CA ARG A 63 -35.31 -29.88 4.85
C ARG A 63 -34.55 -29.61 3.56
N LEU A 64 -35.21 -29.71 2.39
CA LEU A 64 -34.64 -29.33 1.10
C LEU A 64 -34.30 -27.83 1.05
N LEU A 65 -35.22 -26.96 1.46
CA LEU A 65 -34.99 -25.51 1.46
C LEU A 65 -33.89 -25.10 2.44
N LYS A 66 -33.85 -25.68 3.65
CA LYS A 66 -32.78 -25.41 4.63
C LYS A 66 -31.41 -25.88 4.15
N THR A 67 -31.34 -27.06 3.51
CA THR A 67 -30.07 -27.58 2.97
C THR A 67 -29.61 -26.78 1.77
N ALA A 68 -30.50 -26.43 0.83
CA ALA A 68 -30.19 -25.56 -0.29
C ALA A 68 -29.74 -24.15 0.17
N ALA A 69 -30.45 -23.55 1.13
CA ALA A 69 -30.06 -22.27 1.71
C ALA A 69 -28.72 -22.34 2.45
N GLY A 70 -28.46 -23.43 3.19
CA GLY A 70 -27.18 -23.67 3.86
C GLY A 70 -26.03 -23.84 2.88
N LEU A 71 -26.23 -24.59 1.78
CA LEU A 71 -25.23 -24.76 0.72
C LEU A 71 -24.96 -23.44 -0.01
N ALA A 72 -26.00 -22.68 -0.35
CA ALA A 72 -25.87 -21.38 -1.00
C ALA A 72 -25.15 -20.37 -0.08
N GLY A 73 -25.54 -20.28 1.19
CA GLY A 73 -24.88 -19.43 2.17
C GLY A 73 -23.43 -19.84 2.43
N GLY A 74 -23.15 -21.15 2.50
CA GLY A 74 -21.80 -21.68 2.62
C GLY A 74 -20.92 -21.35 1.42
N ALA A 75 -21.45 -21.48 0.19
CA ALA A 75 -20.75 -21.12 -1.03
C ALA A 75 -20.44 -19.61 -1.09
N VAL A 76 -21.39 -18.74 -0.71
CA VAL A 76 -21.15 -17.29 -0.61
C VAL A 76 -20.12 -16.97 0.46
N GLY A 77 -20.18 -17.62 1.63
CA GLY A 77 -19.19 -17.46 2.70
C GLY A 77 -17.79 -17.88 2.27
N ALA A 78 -17.65 -19.02 1.58
CA ALA A 78 -16.38 -19.47 1.02
C ALA A 78 -15.84 -18.50 -0.05
N ALA A 79 -16.72 -17.92 -0.87
CA ALA A 79 -16.33 -16.94 -1.87
C ALA A 79 -15.73 -15.66 -1.26
N LEU A 80 -16.11 -15.30 -0.02
CA LEU A 80 -15.53 -14.15 0.71
C LEU A 80 -14.10 -14.40 1.21
N VAL A 81 -13.64 -15.65 1.27
CA VAL A 81 -12.26 -15.97 1.67
C VAL A 81 -11.26 -15.44 0.65
N VAL A 82 -11.59 -15.45 -0.64
CA VAL A 82 -10.71 -14.98 -1.72
C VAL A 82 -10.41 -13.47 -1.62
N PRO A 83 -11.39 -12.55 -1.56
CA PRO A 83 -11.11 -11.13 -1.37
C PRO A 83 -10.46 -10.85 -0.01
N ALA A 84 -10.83 -11.58 1.05
CA ALA A 84 -10.16 -11.45 2.34
C ALA A 84 -8.66 -11.84 2.26
N ALA A 85 -8.33 -12.89 1.52
CA ALA A 85 -6.94 -13.29 1.26
C ALA A 85 -6.20 -12.30 0.36
N SER A 86 -6.92 -11.45 -0.39
CA SER A 86 -6.33 -10.40 -1.25
C SER A 86 -6.01 -9.10 -0.50
N LEU A 87 -6.38 -8.96 0.78
CA LEU A 87 -6.16 -7.73 1.57
C LEU A 87 -4.72 -7.53 2.06
N GLY A 88 -3.81 -8.46 1.77
CA GLY A 88 -2.40 -8.28 2.10
C GLY A 88 -1.55 -9.53 1.87
N PRO A 89 -0.26 -9.47 2.20
CA PRO A 89 0.65 -10.61 2.10
C PRO A 89 0.36 -11.62 3.22
N VAL A 90 -0.80 -12.28 3.17
CA VAL A 90 -1.17 -13.36 4.10
C VAL A 90 -0.35 -14.62 3.87
N VAL A 91 0.23 -14.78 2.68
CA VAL A 91 0.95 -16.00 2.27
C VAL A 91 2.47 -15.82 2.32
N SER A 92 3.02 -14.67 1.90
CA SER A 92 4.46 -14.41 1.93
C SER A 92 4.80 -12.93 1.96
N SER A 93 5.76 -12.54 2.79
CA SER A 93 6.36 -11.20 2.81
C SER A 93 7.66 -11.11 2.00
N ALA A 94 8.08 -12.19 1.32
CA ALA A 94 9.31 -12.22 0.53
C ALA A 94 9.41 -11.08 -0.51
N PRO A 95 8.35 -10.72 -1.25
CA PRO A 95 8.42 -9.63 -2.23
C PRO A 95 8.71 -8.25 -1.61
N LEU A 96 8.48 -8.07 -0.29
CA LEU A 96 8.79 -6.82 0.41
C LEU A 96 10.30 -6.62 0.64
N TYR A 97 11.11 -7.65 0.41
CA TYR A 97 12.56 -7.60 0.50
C TYR A 97 13.23 -7.31 -0.85
N ASP A 98 12.52 -7.52 -1.96
CA ASP A 98 13.09 -7.47 -3.28
C ASP A 98 13.45 -6.06 -3.71
N THR A 99 14.66 -5.91 -4.23
CA THR A 99 15.10 -4.69 -4.88
C THR A 99 15.78 -5.07 -6.21
N PRO A 100 15.85 -4.14 -7.17
CA PRO A 100 16.60 -4.38 -8.41
C PRO A 100 18.12 -4.24 -8.24
N TRP A 101 18.61 -3.78 -7.09
CA TRP A 101 20.02 -3.44 -6.92
C TRP A 101 20.89 -4.68 -6.73
N ARG A 102 21.92 -4.82 -7.56
CA ARG A 102 22.98 -5.82 -7.44
C ARG A 102 24.33 -5.17 -7.68
N ARG A 103 25.41 -5.83 -7.24
CA ARG A 103 26.77 -5.37 -7.51
C ARG A 103 27.00 -5.17 -9.01
N GLY A 104 27.49 -4.00 -9.40
CA GLY A 104 27.81 -3.67 -10.78
C GLY A 104 26.77 -2.82 -11.51
N LEU A 105 25.53 -2.73 -11.01
CA LEU A 105 24.51 -1.88 -11.64
C LEU A 105 24.91 -0.41 -11.58
N ARG A 106 24.74 0.29 -12.70
CA ARG A 106 24.95 1.74 -12.78
C ARG A 106 23.80 2.49 -12.13
N LEU A 107 24.16 3.59 -11.47
CA LEU A 107 23.20 4.59 -11.05
C LEU A 107 22.94 5.51 -12.23
N VAL A 108 21.68 5.70 -12.59
CA VAL A 108 21.27 6.58 -13.70
C VAL A 108 20.29 7.65 -13.24
N ASP A 109 20.20 8.76 -13.97
CA ASP A 109 19.19 9.79 -13.75
C ASP A 109 17.80 9.38 -14.29
N ASP A 110 16.86 10.31 -14.21
CA ASP A 110 15.50 10.20 -14.75
C ASP A 110 15.46 9.98 -16.28
N LYS A 111 16.54 10.27 -17.00
CA LYS A 111 16.68 10.06 -18.45
C LYS A 111 17.51 8.84 -18.80
N GLY A 112 17.97 8.08 -17.81
CA GLY A 112 18.81 6.89 -18.02
C GLY A 112 20.29 7.22 -18.25
N ARG A 113 20.72 8.45 -18.02
CA ARG A 113 22.13 8.84 -18.14
C ARG A 113 22.88 8.41 -16.88
N PRO A 114 24.03 7.72 -16.99
CA PRO A 114 24.80 7.30 -15.82
C PRO A 114 25.34 8.49 -15.02
N TRP A 115 25.21 8.42 -13.70
CA TRP A 115 25.81 9.38 -12.78
C TRP A 115 27.32 9.15 -12.67
N ARG A 116 28.14 10.17 -12.94
CA ARG A 116 29.58 10.12 -12.65
C ARG A 116 29.85 10.68 -11.26
N ALA A 117 30.94 10.22 -10.63
CA ALA A 117 31.32 10.70 -9.31
C ALA A 117 31.57 12.22 -9.28
N LEU A 118 32.06 12.78 -10.38
CA LEU A 118 32.31 14.22 -10.55
C LEU A 118 31.03 15.04 -10.68
N ASP A 119 29.92 14.43 -11.10
CA ASP A 119 28.64 15.13 -11.28
C ASP A 119 27.89 15.31 -9.96
N ILE A 120 28.31 14.62 -8.89
CA ILE A 120 27.72 14.72 -7.56
C ILE A 120 28.43 15.83 -6.78
N GLU A 121 27.82 17.00 -6.78
CA GLU A 121 28.30 18.16 -6.06
C GLU A 121 27.98 18.08 -4.56
N PRO A 122 28.87 18.57 -3.69
CA PRO A 122 28.55 18.78 -2.28
C PRO A 122 27.36 19.73 -2.11
N LYS A 123 26.62 19.57 -1.00
CA LYS A 123 25.45 20.42 -0.68
C LYS A 123 24.30 20.35 -1.70
N ASN A 124 24.32 19.38 -2.60
CA ASN A 124 23.27 19.13 -3.57
C ASN A 124 22.60 17.77 -3.32
N PHE A 125 21.44 17.57 -3.93
CA PHE A 125 20.59 16.39 -3.76
C PHE A 125 20.17 15.87 -5.12
N TYR A 126 20.52 14.62 -5.41
CA TYR A 126 20.20 13.97 -6.68
C TYR A 126 19.29 12.76 -6.47
N THR A 127 18.48 12.48 -7.47
CA THR A 127 17.73 11.23 -7.53
C THR A 127 18.38 10.31 -8.55
N ALA A 128 18.59 9.04 -8.15
CA ALA A 128 19.15 8.03 -9.03
C ALA A 128 18.27 6.78 -9.05
N TYR A 129 18.37 6.04 -10.15
CA TYR A 129 17.66 4.80 -10.41
C TYR A 129 18.64 3.70 -10.83
N PRO A 130 18.27 2.42 -10.71
CA PRO A 130 19.06 1.33 -11.25
C PRO A 130 18.91 1.30 -12.76
N GLU A 131 20.02 1.19 -13.48
CA GLU A 131 19.99 1.07 -14.93
C GLU A 131 19.17 -0.14 -15.39
N GLY A 132 18.24 0.09 -16.32
CA GLY A 132 17.47 -0.97 -16.99
C GLY A 132 16.41 -1.66 -16.11
N ALA A 133 16.23 -1.22 -14.86
CA ALA A 133 15.21 -1.75 -13.97
C ALA A 133 13.95 -0.86 -13.97
N ASP A 134 12.83 -1.46 -13.58
CA ASP A 134 11.58 -0.74 -13.38
C ASP A 134 11.72 0.30 -12.26
N ARG A 135 11.37 1.54 -12.56
CA ARG A 135 11.51 2.68 -11.65
C ARG A 135 10.37 2.78 -10.63
N ASP A 136 9.26 2.12 -10.91
CA ASP A 136 8.06 2.14 -10.05
C ASP A 136 8.17 1.16 -8.88
N LEU A 137 9.18 0.29 -8.90
CA LEU A 137 9.51 -0.55 -7.74
C LEU A 137 9.94 0.32 -6.55
N ILE A 138 9.38 0.04 -5.37
CA ILE A 138 9.70 0.74 -4.12
C ILE A 138 11.22 0.73 -3.81
N GLY A 139 11.93 -0.35 -4.19
CA GLY A 139 13.36 -0.50 -4.01
C GLY A 139 14.24 0.25 -5.02
N SER A 140 13.68 0.87 -6.05
CA SER A 140 14.43 1.49 -7.15
C SER A 140 15.02 2.86 -6.81
N PRO A 141 14.23 3.86 -6.38
CA PRO A 141 14.73 5.22 -6.30
C PRO A 141 15.69 5.43 -5.13
N LEU A 142 16.80 6.10 -5.42
CA LEU A 142 17.81 6.52 -4.46
C LEU A 142 17.83 8.04 -4.31
N VAL A 143 18.25 8.47 -3.13
CA VAL A 143 18.84 9.77 -2.90
C VAL A 143 20.35 9.64 -2.94
N VAL A 144 21.01 10.46 -3.75
CA VAL A 144 22.47 10.55 -3.82
C VAL A 144 22.91 11.93 -3.36
N ILE A 145 23.83 11.98 -2.41
CA ILE A 145 24.41 13.21 -1.88
C ILE A 145 25.92 13.04 -1.72
N ARG A 146 26.64 14.16 -1.56
CA ARG A 146 28.06 14.16 -1.22
C ARG A 146 28.31 15.00 0.03
N LEU A 147 28.99 14.39 1.00
CA LEU A 147 29.44 15.02 2.24
C LEU A 147 30.96 14.99 2.31
N ASP A 148 31.54 15.76 3.23
CA ASP A 148 32.97 15.65 3.54
C ASP A 148 33.24 14.27 4.17
N PRO A 149 34.17 13.47 3.63
CA PRO A 149 34.57 12.20 4.22
C PRO A 149 34.95 12.29 5.71
N ALA A 150 35.48 13.42 6.18
CA ALA A 150 35.84 13.63 7.59
C ALA A 150 34.63 13.72 8.52
N GLU A 151 33.44 14.06 8.00
CA GLU A 151 32.20 14.14 8.78
C GLU A 151 31.47 12.79 8.87
N LEU A 152 31.90 11.78 8.13
CA LEU A 152 31.23 10.48 8.06
C LEU A 152 31.55 9.61 9.27
N HIS A 153 30.50 9.25 9.99
CA HIS A 153 30.54 8.36 11.16
C HIS A 153 29.73 7.11 10.84
N LEU A 154 30.20 6.32 9.86
CA LEU A 154 29.58 5.08 9.44
C LEU A 154 30.05 3.90 10.30
N PRO A 155 29.21 2.87 10.52
CA PRO A 155 29.62 1.66 11.20
C PRO A 155 30.70 0.92 10.39
N ALA A 156 31.51 0.10 11.06
CA ALA A 156 32.70 -0.53 10.48
C ALA A 156 32.40 -1.38 9.23
N ASP A 157 31.24 -2.04 9.18
CA ASP A 157 30.77 -2.83 8.03
C ASP A 157 30.39 -1.98 6.81
N ARG A 158 30.24 -0.66 6.98
CA ARG A 158 29.85 0.31 5.93
C ARG A 158 30.88 1.39 5.66
N ALA A 159 32.05 1.34 6.30
CA ALA A 159 33.10 2.35 6.12
C ALA A 159 33.51 2.56 4.65
N GLY A 160 33.49 1.48 3.85
CA GLY A 160 33.81 1.53 2.41
C GLY A 160 32.64 1.84 1.47
N TRP A 161 31.45 2.17 1.98
CA TRP A 161 30.24 2.32 1.16
C TRP A 161 30.09 3.71 0.53
N ALA A 162 30.93 4.66 0.93
CA ALA A 162 30.83 6.08 0.58
C ALA A 162 32.08 6.59 -0.18
N PRO A 163 32.33 6.11 -1.41
CA PRO A 163 33.51 6.52 -2.16
C PRO A 163 33.52 8.03 -2.38
N GLN A 164 34.64 8.70 -2.07
CA GLN A 164 34.80 10.15 -2.22
C GLN A 164 33.77 11.00 -1.45
N GLY A 165 33.17 10.43 -0.38
CA GLY A 165 32.11 11.07 0.40
C GLY A 165 30.72 10.99 -0.22
N ILE A 166 30.55 10.24 -1.32
CA ILE A 166 29.28 10.08 -2.03
C ILE A 166 28.47 8.97 -1.37
N LEU A 167 27.28 9.29 -0.92
CA LEU A 167 26.36 8.40 -0.23
C LEU A 167 25.11 8.17 -1.08
N ALA A 168 24.62 6.94 -1.10
CA ALA A 168 23.30 6.60 -1.61
C ALA A 168 22.42 6.00 -0.51
N TYR A 169 21.21 6.52 -0.39
CA TYR A 169 20.17 6.00 0.49
C TYR A 169 18.89 5.77 -0.29
N SER A 170 18.02 4.88 0.21
CA SER A 170 16.66 4.74 -0.31
C SER A 170 15.96 6.11 -0.34
N LYS A 171 15.33 6.46 -1.46
CA LYS A 171 14.44 7.63 -1.53
C LYS A 171 13.13 7.38 -0.80
N VAL A 172 12.79 6.13 -0.48
CA VAL A 172 11.52 5.78 0.17
C VAL A 172 11.68 5.82 1.68
N CYS A 173 10.85 6.64 2.34
CA CYS A 173 10.82 6.81 3.79
C CYS A 173 10.35 5.53 4.50
N THR A 174 11.01 5.22 5.62
CA THR A 174 10.79 4.01 6.41
C THR A 174 9.57 4.01 7.32
N HIS A 175 8.86 5.15 7.37
CA HIS A 175 7.58 5.30 8.07
C HIS A 175 6.43 4.77 7.20
N ALA A 176 6.02 5.56 6.20
CA ALA A 176 4.82 5.33 5.39
C ALA A 176 5.09 5.47 3.88
N ALA A 177 6.31 5.12 3.44
CA ALA A 177 6.68 5.02 2.03
C ALA A 177 6.67 6.32 1.19
N CYS A 178 6.52 7.50 1.80
CA CYS A 178 6.68 8.76 1.09
C CYS A 178 8.09 8.92 0.51
N ALA A 179 8.20 9.56 -0.65
CA ALA A 179 9.48 9.93 -1.23
C ALA A 179 10.15 11.04 -0.41
N ILE A 180 11.39 10.80 0.01
CA ILE A 180 12.30 11.79 0.56
C ILE A 180 12.70 12.73 -0.57
N ALA A 181 12.47 14.03 -0.36
CA ALA A 181 12.63 15.05 -1.38
C ALA A 181 13.35 16.30 -0.89
N LEU A 182 13.72 16.34 0.39
CA LEU A 182 14.33 17.51 1.01
C LEU A 182 15.68 17.13 1.60
N PHE A 183 16.69 17.95 1.32
CA PHE A 183 18.02 17.86 1.92
C PHE A 183 18.31 19.16 2.65
N ARG A 184 18.49 19.05 3.96
CA ARG A 184 18.94 20.17 4.79
C ARG A 184 20.45 20.21 4.77
N THR A 185 21.02 21.28 4.24
CA THR A 185 22.46 21.57 4.29
C THR A 185 22.71 22.71 5.27
N PRO A 186 23.57 22.55 6.29
CA PRO A 186 23.95 23.67 7.14
C PRO A 186 24.65 24.74 6.29
N LYS A 187 24.23 26.00 6.46
CA LYS A 187 24.85 27.17 5.83
C LYS A 187 25.86 27.86 6.76
N PHE A 188 25.80 27.57 8.07
CA PHE A 188 26.68 28.13 9.10
C PHE A 188 26.98 27.07 10.18
N GLU A 189 28.18 26.49 10.16
CA GLU A 189 28.62 25.37 11.02
C GLU A 189 28.40 25.53 12.55
N PRO A 190 28.58 26.70 13.21
CA PRO A 190 28.59 26.74 14.67
C PRO A 190 27.19 26.62 15.33
N THR A 191 26.12 26.92 14.59
CA THR A 191 24.77 27.07 15.15
C THR A 191 23.69 26.27 14.43
N GLN A 192 24.02 25.59 13.33
CA GLN A 192 23.03 24.87 12.53
C GLN A 192 23.05 23.35 12.74
N PRO A 193 21.87 22.70 12.69
CA PRO A 193 21.77 21.25 12.76
C PRO A 193 22.47 20.61 11.56
N ARG A 194 23.09 19.44 11.81
CA ARG A 194 23.79 18.59 10.83
C ARG A 194 23.00 18.36 9.53
N PRO A 195 23.70 18.02 8.42
CA PRO A 195 23.05 17.65 7.18
C PRO A 195 22.01 16.55 7.41
N ALA A 196 20.86 16.65 6.77
CA ALA A 196 19.79 15.69 6.99
C ALA A 196 18.89 15.48 5.77
N LEU A 197 18.47 14.24 5.58
CA LEU A 197 17.46 13.85 4.61
C LEU A 197 16.08 13.94 5.27
N VAL A 198 15.15 14.70 4.69
CA VAL A 198 13.85 14.98 5.29
C VAL A 198 12.72 14.48 4.40
N CYS A 199 11.83 13.69 5.00
CA CYS A 199 10.58 13.28 4.38
C CYS A 199 9.52 14.39 4.56
N PRO A 200 8.92 14.92 3.47
CA PRO A 200 7.99 16.06 3.57
C PRO A 200 6.63 15.71 4.18
N CYS A 201 6.25 14.42 4.23
CA CYS A 201 4.92 14.02 4.69
C CYS A 201 4.71 14.24 6.20
N HIS A 202 5.69 13.84 7.02
CA HIS A 202 5.59 13.88 8.48
C HIS A 202 6.92 14.24 9.14
N TYR A 203 7.83 14.87 8.39
CA TYR A 203 9.12 15.37 8.85
C TYR A 203 10.03 14.33 9.51
N SER A 204 9.87 13.03 9.17
CA SER A 204 10.89 12.03 9.47
C SER A 204 12.22 12.51 8.88
N THR A 205 13.20 12.69 9.76
CA THR A 205 14.49 13.29 9.44
C THR A 205 15.58 12.28 9.74
N PHE A 206 16.46 12.06 8.77
CA PHE A 206 17.52 11.06 8.82
C PHE A 206 18.89 11.73 8.69
N ASP A 207 19.87 11.30 9.49
CA ASP A 207 21.25 11.77 9.44
C ASP A 207 22.07 10.88 8.47
N PRO A 208 22.38 11.34 7.24
CA PRO A 208 23.13 10.55 6.28
C PRO A 208 24.61 10.37 6.65
N SER A 209 25.17 11.19 7.54
CA SER A 209 26.55 11.03 8.04
C SER A 209 26.67 9.88 9.04
N ARG A 210 25.54 9.46 9.63
CA ARG A 210 25.43 8.40 10.65
C ARG A 210 24.53 7.26 10.17
N ALA A 211 24.84 6.72 8.98
CA ALA A 211 24.18 5.55 8.41
C ALA A 211 22.64 5.66 8.29
N GLY A 212 22.11 6.87 8.11
CA GLY A 212 20.68 7.12 7.93
C GLY A 212 19.87 7.05 9.22
N GLU A 213 20.51 7.23 10.39
CA GLU A 213 19.86 7.24 11.70
C GLU A 213 18.69 8.24 11.75
N VAL A 214 17.59 7.86 12.40
CA VAL A 214 16.43 8.75 12.58
C VAL A 214 16.74 9.75 13.69
N ILE A 215 16.74 11.04 13.36
CA ILE A 215 16.99 12.11 14.34
C ILE A 215 15.71 12.87 14.73
N ALA A 216 14.64 12.77 13.93
CA ALA A 216 13.33 13.34 14.26
C ALA A 216 12.19 12.67 13.48
N GLY A 217 10.96 12.86 13.96
CA GLY A 217 9.73 12.39 13.32
C GLY A 217 9.41 10.91 13.55
N PRO A 218 8.36 10.37 12.92
CA PRO A 218 7.76 9.08 13.29
C PRO A 218 8.42 7.82 12.68
N ALA A 219 9.54 7.95 11.96
CA ALA A 219 10.16 6.79 11.33
C ALA A 219 10.77 5.84 12.37
N GLY A 220 10.42 4.55 12.32
CA GLY A 220 10.84 3.56 13.33
C GLY A 220 12.19 2.87 13.06
N ARG A 221 12.87 3.22 11.96
CA ARG A 221 14.15 2.61 11.55
C ARG A 221 14.97 3.53 10.65
N ALA A 222 16.29 3.34 10.70
CA ALA A 222 17.23 4.04 9.85
C ALA A 222 16.91 3.85 8.36
N LEU A 223 17.22 4.86 7.56
CA LEU A 223 17.06 4.83 6.12
C LEU A 223 18.07 3.85 5.49
N PRO A 224 17.64 2.87 4.67
CA PRO A 224 18.55 1.90 4.07
C PRO A 224 19.60 2.58 3.19
N GLN A 225 20.88 2.31 3.47
CA GLN A 225 22.01 2.78 2.67
C GLN A 225 22.31 1.77 1.56
N LEU A 226 22.67 2.22 0.37
CA LEU A 226 23.17 1.37 -0.70
C LEU A 226 24.70 1.52 -0.79
N PRO A 227 25.49 0.42 -0.80
CA PRO A 227 26.93 0.50 -0.98
C PRO A 227 27.27 0.97 -2.38
N LEU A 228 28.19 1.92 -2.51
CA LEU A 228 28.65 2.42 -3.81
C LEU A 228 30.14 2.11 -4.05
N TYR A 229 30.52 2.06 -5.32
CA TYR A 229 31.90 2.21 -5.76
C TYR A 229 31.94 3.05 -7.04
N VAL A 230 33.11 3.61 -7.35
CA VAL A 230 33.37 4.33 -8.60
C VAL A 230 34.16 3.39 -9.51
N ASP A 231 33.68 3.17 -10.72
CA ASP A 231 34.37 2.32 -11.70
C ASP A 231 35.56 3.06 -12.37
N PRO A 232 36.41 2.36 -13.15
CA PRO A 232 37.55 2.99 -13.82
C PRO A 232 37.18 4.12 -14.81
N ALA A 233 35.94 4.17 -15.29
CA ALA A 233 35.44 5.25 -16.16
C ALA A 233 34.91 6.46 -15.35
N GLY A 234 34.90 6.37 -14.02
CA GLY A 234 34.40 7.40 -13.11
C GLY A 234 32.89 7.35 -12.87
N VAL A 235 32.21 6.26 -13.27
CA VAL A 235 30.76 6.09 -13.12
C VAL A 235 30.42 5.47 -11.78
N LEU A 236 29.36 5.95 -11.14
CA LEU A 236 28.85 5.40 -9.88
C LEU A 236 28.12 4.09 -10.12
N ARG A 237 28.47 3.08 -9.32
CA ARG A 237 27.86 1.75 -9.36
C ARG A 237 27.52 1.25 -7.96
N ALA A 238 26.47 0.45 -7.89
CA ALA A 238 26.14 -0.29 -6.67
C ALA A 238 27.19 -1.36 -6.41
N ALA A 239 27.71 -1.45 -5.18
CA ALA A 239 28.67 -2.48 -4.77
C ALA A 239 27.99 -3.74 -4.21
N GLY A 240 26.67 -3.73 -4.10
CA GLY A 240 25.83 -4.76 -3.47
C GLY A 240 24.37 -4.29 -3.36
N ASN A 241 23.63 -4.82 -2.39
CA ASN A 241 22.26 -4.44 -2.08
C ASN A 241 22.20 -3.58 -0.80
N PHE A 242 21.03 -3.07 -0.44
CA PHE A 242 20.83 -2.18 0.70
C PHE A 242 21.23 -2.82 2.04
N SER A 243 21.54 -1.97 3.01
CA SER A 243 21.80 -2.36 4.40
C SER A 243 20.59 -2.99 5.11
N GLY A 244 19.40 -2.92 4.52
CA GLY A 244 18.16 -3.50 5.05
C GLY A 244 16.99 -3.30 4.07
N PRO A 245 15.80 -3.83 4.37
CA PRO A 245 14.66 -3.76 3.44
C PRO A 245 14.24 -2.32 3.15
N VAL A 246 13.73 -2.05 1.96
CA VAL A 246 13.28 -0.71 1.53
C VAL A 246 11.79 -0.52 1.82
N GLY A 247 11.34 0.73 2.01
CA GLY A 247 9.92 1.03 2.20
C GLY A 247 9.48 1.16 3.66
N PRO A 248 8.17 1.14 3.94
CA PRO A 248 7.63 1.36 5.28
C PRO A 248 8.01 0.21 6.24
N SER A 249 7.70 0.33 7.53
CA SER A 249 7.94 -0.75 8.50
C SER A 249 6.74 -1.71 8.56
N TRP A 250 6.99 -3.02 8.68
CA TRP A 250 5.97 -4.06 8.88
C TRP A 250 6.45 -5.08 9.92
N SER A 251 5.56 -5.99 10.35
CA SER A 251 5.84 -6.97 11.42
C SER A 251 7.11 -7.79 11.22
N GLY A 252 7.45 -8.11 9.96
CA GLY A 252 8.63 -8.89 9.60
C GLY A 252 9.88 -8.09 9.22
N VAL A 253 9.85 -6.75 9.19
CA VAL A 253 10.90 -5.94 8.54
C VAL A 253 12.33 -6.15 9.10
N ARG A 254 12.46 -6.67 10.32
CA ARG A 254 13.75 -6.93 10.98
C ARG A 254 14.25 -8.37 10.77
N SER A 255 13.45 -9.23 10.15
CA SER A 255 13.70 -10.66 10.06
C SER A 255 14.53 -11.07 8.83
N GLY A 256 14.77 -10.15 7.89
CA GLY A 256 15.47 -10.43 6.64
C GLY A 256 16.32 -9.27 6.13
N LYS A 257 17.05 -9.53 5.05
CA LYS A 257 17.86 -8.54 4.31
C LYS A 257 17.20 -8.24 2.97
N ALA A 258 17.53 -7.10 2.37
CA ALA A 258 17.13 -6.80 1.00
C ALA A 258 17.70 -7.86 0.04
N THR A 259 16.87 -8.35 -0.88
CA THR A 259 17.18 -9.45 -1.81
C THR A 259 17.32 -9.00 -3.26
#